data_AF-A0A3P6DWC6-F1
#
_entry.id   AF-A0A3P6DWC6-F1
#
_cell.length_a   1.000
_cell.length_b   1.000
_cell.length_c   1.000
_cell.angle_alpha   90.00
_cell.angle_beta   90.00
_cell.angle_gamma   90.00
#
_symmetry.space_group_name_H-M   'P 1'
#
loop_
_entity.id
_entity.type
_entity.pdbx_description
1 polymer ?
#
loop_
_entity_poly.entity_id
_entity_poly.type
_entity_poly.pdbx_seq_one_letter_code
_entity_poly.pdbx_strand_id
1 'polypeptide(L)'
;MMKIGELFDRIRSEAALRESRGLGKGKTKLTPVVTLNGLVHCTRDLSPLDCDQCFAAAVGSFMTACHNKKGCRVLYNSCYVRYEFYPFYFRLDGLVKPNTSVGTVSSIRLSP
;
A
#
# COMPACT_ATOMS: atom_id res chain seq x y z
N MET A 1 18.33 -6.01 -1.75
CA MET A 1 16.96 -6.45 -1.43
C MET A 1 16.51 -6.09 0.00
N MET A 2 17.40 -6.03 1.01
CA MET A 2 17.01 -5.75 2.42
C MET A 2 16.10 -4.52 2.59
N LYS A 3 16.44 -3.36 2.01
CA LYS A 3 15.59 -2.15 2.08
C LYS A 3 14.21 -2.29 1.45
N ILE A 4 14.04 -3.20 0.47
CA ILE A 4 12.73 -3.52 -0.08
C ILE A 4 11.95 -4.33 0.97
N GLY A 5 12.56 -5.39 1.50
CA GLY A 5 11.97 -6.20 2.59
C GLY A 5 11.52 -5.36 3.77
N GLU A 6 12.41 -4.54 4.34
CA GLU A 6 12.12 -3.65 5.47
C GLU A 6 10.95 -2.70 5.20
N LEU A 7 10.89 -2.09 4.00
CA LEU A 7 9.78 -1.23 3.64
C LEU A 7 8.47 -2.01 3.61
N PHE A 8 8.47 -3.20 3.02
CA PHE A 8 7.28 -4.02 2.88
C PHE A 8 6.81 -4.64 4.21
N ASP A 9 7.74 -5.03 5.09
CA ASP A 9 7.43 -5.48 6.46
C ASP A 9 6.71 -4.41 7.28
N ARG A 10 7.15 -3.16 7.14
CA ARG A 10 6.51 -2.04 7.82
C ARG A 10 5.11 -1.76 7.25
N ILE A 11 4.99 -1.55 5.94
CA ILE A 11 3.70 -1.14 5.35
C ILE A 11 2.65 -2.25 5.35
N ARG A 12 3.04 -3.54 5.37
CA ARG A 12 2.08 -4.66 5.55
C ARG A 12 1.54 -4.72 6.97
N SER A 13 2.40 -4.51 7.96
CA SER A 13 2.00 -4.45 9.37
C SER A 13 1.04 -3.26 9.63
N GLU A 14 1.32 -2.11 9.02
CA GLU A 14 0.43 -0.94 9.06
C GLU A 14 -0.92 -1.23 8.36
N ALA A 15 -0.90 -1.89 7.20
CA ALA A 15 -2.11 -2.19 6.41
C ALA A 15 -3.04 -3.21 7.06
N ALA A 16 -2.49 -4.15 7.84
CA ALA A 16 -3.25 -5.18 8.54
C ALA A 16 -4.12 -4.60 9.69
N LEU A 17 -3.83 -3.38 10.14
CA LEU A 17 -4.64 -2.68 11.14
C LEU A 17 -6.01 -2.29 10.55
N ARG A 18 -7.07 -2.38 11.36
CA ARG A 18 -8.46 -2.18 10.89
C ARG A 18 -8.70 -0.74 10.41
N GLU A 19 -8.07 0.24 11.06
CA GLU A 19 -8.14 1.66 10.71
C GLU A 19 -7.53 1.97 9.33
N SER A 20 -6.54 1.18 8.91
CA SER A 20 -5.86 1.33 7.62
C SER A 20 -6.71 0.85 6.45
N ARG A 21 -7.84 0.17 6.71
CA ARG A 21 -8.76 -0.37 5.72
C ARG A 21 -8.06 -1.22 4.65
N GLY A 22 -7.05 -1.98 5.07
CA GLY A 22 -6.28 -2.86 4.20
C GLY A 22 -5.25 -2.14 3.33
N LEU A 23 -5.00 -0.84 3.52
CA LEU A 23 -4.07 -0.04 2.72
C LEU A 23 -2.82 0.33 3.52
N GLY A 24 -1.64 0.04 2.97
CA GLY A 24 -0.36 0.49 3.50
C GLY A 24 0.46 1.15 2.39
N LYS A 25 1.14 2.25 2.71
CA LYS A 25 2.01 2.95 1.76
C LYS A 25 3.21 3.55 2.46
N GLY A 26 4.33 3.59 1.78
CA GLY A 26 5.55 4.13 2.35
C GLY A 26 6.64 4.34 1.33
N LYS A 27 7.73 4.94 1.78
CA LYS A 27 8.93 5.15 0.97
C LYS A 27 10.18 5.01 1.81
N THR A 28 11.28 4.62 1.19
CA THR A 28 12.61 4.61 1.80
C THR A 28 13.69 5.00 0.79
N LYS A 29 14.83 5.49 1.27
CA LYS A 29 15.98 5.82 0.43
C LYS A 29 16.77 4.55 0.11
N LEU A 30 16.69 4.07 -1.13
CA LEU A 30 17.49 2.94 -1.59
C LEU A 30 18.96 3.38 -1.74
N THR A 31 19.16 4.54 -2.37
CA THR A 31 20.43 5.27 -2.49
C THR A 31 20.20 6.76 -2.17
N PRO A 32 21.22 7.62 -2.14
CA PRO A 32 21.02 9.06 -1.92
C PRO A 32 20.02 9.70 -2.91
N VAL A 33 20.04 9.25 -4.17
CA VAL A 33 19.23 9.78 -5.26
C VAL A 33 18.01 8.94 -5.62
N VAL A 34 17.97 7.65 -5.24
CA VAL A 34 16.84 6.75 -5.54
C VAL A 34 15.96 6.56 -4.30
N THR A 35 14.68 6.91 -4.44
CA THR A 35 13.64 6.63 -3.45
C THR A 35 12.78 5.47 -3.93
N LEU A 36 12.73 4.41 -3.11
CA LEU A 36 11.78 3.31 -3.27
C LEU A 36 10.44 3.76 -2.70
N ASN A 37 9.37 3.63 -3.48
CA ASN A 37 8.00 3.83 -3.06
C ASN A 37 7.32 2.46 -3.05
N GLY A 38 6.55 2.17 -2.01
CA GLY A 38 5.84 0.90 -1.82
C GLY A 38 4.38 1.14 -1.46
N LEU A 39 3.51 0.26 -1.95
CA LEU A 39 2.09 0.22 -1.62
C LEU A 39 1.63 -1.23 -1.52
N VAL A 40 0.78 -1.49 -0.53
CA VAL A 40 0.07 -2.75 -0.34
C VAL A 40 -1.42 -2.45 -0.16
N HIS A 41 -2.29 -3.28 -0.71
CA HIS A 41 -3.73 -3.17 -0.55
C HIS A 41 -4.37 -4.55 -0.51
N CYS A 42 -5.19 -4.85 0.49
CA CYS A 42 -6.01 -6.07 0.55
C CYS A 42 -7.50 -5.73 0.51
N THR A 43 -8.32 -6.69 0.13
CA THR A 43 -9.78 -6.54 0.12
C THR A 43 -10.33 -6.53 1.55
N ARG A 44 -11.43 -5.81 1.77
CA ARG A 44 -11.96 -5.52 3.13
C ARG A 44 -12.69 -6.68 3.79
N ASP A 45 -12.92 -7.77 3.05
CA ASP A 45 -13.52 -9.01 3.49
C ASP A 45 -12.52 -9.93 4.22
N LEU A 46 -11.21 -9.67 4.10
CA LEU A 46 -10.19 -10.45 4.80
C LEU A 46 -10.05 -10.04 6.27
N SER A 47 -9.71 -11.03 7.11
CA SER A 47 -9.22 -10.76 8.46
C SER A 47 -7.84 -10.08 8.42
N PRO A 48 -7.40 -9.38 9.49
CA PRO A 48 -6.05 -8.84 9.58
C PRO A 48 -4.95 -9.86 9.29
N LEU A 49 -5.12 -11.09 9.78
CA LEU A 49 -4.16 -12.18 9.59
C LEU A 49 -4.12 -12.62 8.12
N ASP A 50 -5.28 -12.84 7.49
CA ASP A 50 -5.33 -13.26 6.08
C ASP A 50 -4.79 -12.17 5.15
N CYS A 51 -5.04 -10.90 5.48
CA CYS A 51 -4.49 -9.75 4.77
C CYS A 51 -2.95 -9.74 4.82
N ASP A 52 -2.36 -9.92 6.01
CA ASP A 52 -0.90 -9.98 6.16
C ASP A 52 -0.28 -11.20 5.47
N GLN A 53 -0.92 -12.38 5.57
CA GLN A 53 -0.46 -13.58 4.88
C GLN A 53 -0.47 -13.40 3.35
N CYS A 54 -1.51 -12.77 2.81
CA CYS A 54 -1.57 -12.47 1.38
C CYS A 54 -0.43 -11.53 0.96
N PHE A 55 -0.14 -10.49 1.75
CA PHE A 55 1.01 -9.61 1.48
C PHE A 55 2.33 -10.34 1.55
N ALA A 56 2.55 -11.21 2.55
CA ALA A 56 3.78 -11.97 2.70
C ALA A 56 4.02 -12.88 1.48
N ALA A 57 2.98 -13.56 0.98
CA ALA A 57 3.07 -14.38 -0.24
C ALA A 57 3.41 -13.52 -1.48
N ALA A 58 2.79 -12.34 -1.61
CA ALA A 58 3.02 -11.44 -2.73
C ALA A 58 4.41 -10.81 -2.73
N VAL A 59 4.91 -10.41 -1.57
CA VAL A 59 6.28 -9.90 -1.38
C VAL A 59 7.30 -11.00 -1.61
N GLY A 60 7.04 -12.23 -1.15
CA GLY A 60 7.91 -13.40 -1.42
C GLY A 60 8.06 -13.69 -2.91
N SER A 61 7.03 -13.37 -3.70
CA SER A 61 7.04 -13.52 -5.17
C SER A 61 7.89 -12.45 -5.87
N PHE A 62 8.34 -11.39 -5.18
CA PHE A 62 9.16 -10.36 -5.82
C PHE A 62 10.48 -10.89 -6.34
N MET A 63 11.07 -11.87 -5.66
CA MET A 63 12.32 -12.46 -6.12
C MET A 63 12.14 -13.00 -7.53
N THR A 64 11.13 -13.82 -7.79
CA THR A 64 10.90 -14.45 -9.10
C THR A 64 10.24 -13.54 -10.12
N ALA A 65 9.30 -12.68 -9.71
CA ALA A 65 8.51 -11.86 -10.63
C ALA A 65 9.22 -10.56 -11.07
N CYS A 66 10.14 -10.05 -10.24
CA CYS A 66 10.62 -8.66 -10.36
C CYS A 66 12.12 -8.52 -10.59
N HIS A 67 12.86 -9.62 -10.83
CA HIS A 67 14.32 -9.65 -10.97
C HIS A 67 14.90 -8.40 -11.67
N ASN A 68 15.64 -7.59 -10.91
CA ASN A 68 16.32 -6.36 -11.35
C ASN A 68 15.44 -5.28 -12.01
N LYS A 69 14.12 -5.27 -11.76
CA LYS A 69 13.22 -4.23 -12.28
C LYS A 69 13.15 -3.02 -11.34
N LYS A 70 13.07 -1.83 -11.93
CA LYS A 70 12.88 -0.54 -11.24
C LYS A 70 11.50 -0.36 -10.61
N GLY A 71 10.58 -1.27 -10.94
CA GLY A 71 9.23 -1.31 -10.43
C GLY A 71 8.66 -2.70 -10.62
N CYS A 72 7.72 -3.08 -9.76
CA CYS A 72 7.03 -4.35 -9.85
C CYS A 72 5.66 -4.29 -9.22
N ARG A 73 4.77 -5.14 -9.72
CA ARG A 73 3.43 -5.35 -9.21
C ARG A 73 3.16 -6.84 -9.12
N VAL A 74 2.63 -7.28 -7.98
CA VAL A 74 2.10 -8.64 -7.82
C VAL A 74 0.63 -8.50 -7.41
N LEU A 75 -0.23 -9.18 -8.15
CA LEU A 75 -1.68 -9.17 -7.96
C LEU A 75 -2.13 -10.58 -7.61
N TYR A 76 -2.83 -10.69 -6.49
CA TYR A 76 -3.68 -11.82 -6.12
C TYR A 76 -5.13 -11.37 -6.09
N ASN A 77 -6.06 -12.32 -5.99
CA ASN A 77 -7.49 -12.02 -5.93
C ASN A 77 -7.85 -11.08 -4.77
N SER A 78 -7.20 -11.25 -3.63
CA SER A 78 -7.53 -10.54 -2.39
C SER A 78 -6.46 -9.54 -1.93
N CYS A 79 -5.31 -9.47 -2.60
CA CYS A 79 -4.31 -8.46 -2.29
C CYS A 79 -3.43 -8.07 -3.47
N TYR A 80 -2.84 -6.89 -3.34
CA TYR A 80 -2.02 -6.25 -4.35
C TYR A 80 -0.82 -5.60 -3.66
N VAL A 81 0.37 -5.79 -4.21
CA VAL A 81 1.59 -5.14 -3.76
C VAL A 81 2.31 -4.52 -4.94
N ARG A 82 2.86 -3.32 -4.75
CA ARG A 82 3.58 -2.58 -5.79
C ARG A 82 4.75 -1.81 -5.20
N TYR A 83 5.88 -1.85 -5.90
CA TYR A 83 6.94 -0.87 -5.71
C TYR A 83 7.32 -0.18 -7.00
N GLU A 84 7.82 1.05 -6.89
CA GLU A 84 8.40 1.83 -7.98
C GLU A 84 9.50 2.75 -7.44
N PHE A 85 10.46 3.10 -8.29
CA PHE A 85 11.50 4.11 -7.96
C PHE A 85 11.04 5.56 -8.21
N TYR A 86 9.76 5.75 -8.56
CA TYR A 86 9.11 7.06 -8.69
C TYR A 86 7.81 7.08 -7.85
N PRO A 87 7.36 8.27 -7.39
CA PRO A 87 6.08 8.38 -6.69
C PRO A 87 4.91 7.97 -7.59
N PHE A 88 4.04 7.06 -7.14
CA PHE A 88 2.95 6.53 -7.97
C PHE A 88 1.58 6.51 -7.28
N TYR A 89 1.51 6.80 -5.99
CA TYR A 89 0.26 6.99 -5.26
C TYR A 89 0.01 8.50 -5.10
N PHE A 90 -1.28 8.89 -5.11
CA PHE A 90 -1.67 10.30 -5.06
C PHE A 90 -0.97 11.04 -3.91
N ARG A 91 -0.33 12.15 -4.28
CA ARG A 91 0.03 13.24 -3.38
C ARG A 91 -1.21 14.10 -3.21
N LEU A 92 -2.11 13.73 -2.31
CA LEU A 92 -3.12 14.69 -1.83
C LEU A 92 -2.51 15.68 -0.83
N ASP A 93 -1.19 15.84 -0.83
CA ASP A 93 -0.40 16.76 0.00
C ASP A 93 -0.59 18.23 -0.44
N GLY A 94 -1.78 18.61 -0.92
CA GLY A 94 -2.09 19.95 -1.42
C GLY A 94 -3.57 20.27 -1.69
N LEU A 95 -4.50 19.30 -1.56
CA LEU A 95 -5.94 19.56 -1.71
C LEU A 95 -6.67 19.71 -0.36
N VAL A 96 -6.03 19.34 0.76
CA VAL A 96 -6.55 19.65 2.09
C VAL A 96 -5.88 20.94 2.55
N LYS A 97 -6.46 22.08 2.18
CA LYS A 97 -6.24 23.30 2.96
C LYS A 97 -6.87 23.07 4.33
N PRO A 98 -6.17 23.33 5.46
CA PRO A 98 -6.67 23.02 6.81
C PRO A 98 -7.95 23.74 7.24
N ASN A 99 -8.57 24.57 6.38
CA ASN A 99 -9.72 25.40 6.71
C ASN A 99 -10.95 25.22 5.80
N THR A 100 -11.09 24.11 5.08
CA THR A 100 -12.38 23.84 4.41
C THR A 100 -13.24 23.05 5.37
N SER A 101 -14.29 23.69 5.90
CA SER A 101 -15.36 23.03 6.64
C SER A 101 -15.75 21.77 5.89
N VAL A 102 -15.47 20.62 6.52
CA VAL A 102 -15.91 19.32 6.03
C VAL A 102 -17.43 19.35 6.12
N GLY A 103 -18.06 19.72 5.00
CA GLY A 103 -19.50 19.58 4.82
C GLY A 103 -19.83 18.11 5.05
N THR A 104 -20.71 17.85 6.00
CA THR A 104 -21.16 16.52 6.38
C THR A 104 -21.70 15.82 5.14
N VAL A 105 -20.98 14.80 4.63
CA VAL A 105 -21.54 13.90 3.62
C VAL A 105 -22.60 13.08 4.33
N SER A 106 -23.85 13.52 4.25
CA SER A 106 -24.97 12.70 4.69
C SER A 106 -24.99 11.44 3.84
N SER A 107 -24.82 10.30 4.49
CA SER A 107 -24.96 9.00 3.85
C SER A 107 -26.38 8.88 3.32
N ILE A 108 -26.54 8.94 2.00
CA ILE A 108 -27.79 8.55 1.35
C ILE A 108 -27.95 7.05 1.60
N ARG A 109 -28.86 6.68 2.49
CA ARG A 109 -29.33 5.29 2.59
C ARG A 109 -30.15 5.02 1.34
N LEU A 110 -29.65 4.16 0.46
CA LEU A 110 -30.51 3.48 -0.51
C LEU A 110 -31.26 2.40 0.29
N SER A 111 -32.55 2.62 0.49
CA SER A 111 -33.47 1.55 0.89
C SER A 111 -33.80 0.67 -0.33
N PRO A 112 -34.22 -0.59 -0.12
CA PRO A 112 -34.39 -1.60 -1.17
C PRO A 112 -35.38 -1.21 -2.26
#